data_AF-A0A2A5M8V4-F1
#
_entry.id   AF-A0A2A5M8V4-F1
#
_cell.length_a   1.000
_cell.length_b   1.000
_cell.length_c   1.000
_cell.angle_alpha   90.00
_cell.angle_beta   90.00
_cell.angle_gamma   90.00
#
_symmetry.space_group_name_H-M   'P 1'
#
loop_
_entity.id
_entity.type
_entity.pdbx_description
1 polymer ?
#
loop_
_entity_poly.entity_id
_entity_poly.type
_entity_poly.pdbx_seq_one_letter_code
_entity_poly.pdbx_strand_id
1 'polypeptide(L)'
;MQVEVKLKENAYKVYIDELEELKFDSKVFILSNPKISGLHLKTLLSKIKAKEIFIATVKDGEEYKNLSTIEEILNQMFNSKLDRKSVLISF
;
A
#
# COMPACT_ATOMS: atom_id res chain seq x y z
N MET A 1 -1.72 -20.44 0.15
CA MET A 1 -0.61 -20.92 0.98
C MET A 1 -0.23 -19.79 1.92
N GLN A 2 0.01 -20.08 3.19
CA GLN A 2 0.44 -19.09 4.17
C GLN A 2 1.77 -19.54 4.79
N VAL A 3 2.75 -18.65 4.85
CA VAL A 3 4.05 -18.88 5.48
C VAL A 3 4.18 -17.91 6.67
N GLU A 4 4.46 -18.43 7.85
CA GLU A 4 4.73 -17.62 9.04
C GLU A 4 6.23 -17.34 9.16
N VAL A 5 6.60 -16.06 9.21
CA VAL A 5 7.97 -15.60 9.42
C VAL A 5 8.18 -15.40 10.92
N LYS A 6 8.84 -16.39 11.55
CA LYS A 6 9.11 -16.38 12.99
C LYS A 6 10.30 -15.49 13.31
N LEU A 7 10.06 -14.45 14.10
CA LEU A 7 11.05 -13.51 14.60
C LEU A 7 10.92 -13.38 16.12
N LYS A 8 11.96 -12.89 16.80
CA LYS A 8 11.91 -12.60 18.24
C LYS A 8 10.84 -11.56 18.57
N GLU A 9 10.72 -10.54 17.71
CA GLU A 9 9.73 -9.47 17.77
C GLU A 9 9.23 -9.17 16.35
N ASN A 10 7.99 -8.71 16.20
CA ASN A 10 7.37 -8.33 14.93
C ASN A 10 7.28 -9.47 13.89
N ALA A 11 6.96 -10.69 14.33
CA ALA A 11 6.62 -11.79 13.43
C ALA A 11 5.44 -11.41 12.51
N TYR A 12 5.46 -11.89 11.28
CA TYR A 12 4.43 -11.59 10.28
C TYR A 12 4.15 -12.80 9.38
N LYS A 13 3.08 -12.69 8.60
CA LYS A 13 2.61 -13.73 7.70
C LYS A 13 2.80 -13.29 6.25
N VAL A 14 3.24 -14.22 5.41
CA VAL A 14 3.26 -14.09 3.96
C VAL A 14 2.11 -14.93 3.41
N TYR A 15 1.25 -14.30 2.62
CA TYR A 15 0.13 -14.95 1.95
C TYR A 15 0.47 -15.09 0.46
N ILE A 16 0.37 -16.31 -0.06
CA ILE A 16 0.62 -16.66 -1.46
C ILE A 16 -0.63 -17.40 -1.93
N ASP A 17 -1.55 -16.70 -2.58
CA ASP A 17 -2.77 -17.16 -3.29
C ASP A 17 -3.59 -15.92 -3.70
N GLU A 18 -4.84 -16.10 -4.12
CA GLU A 18 -5.79 -15.01 -4.37
C GLU A 18 -5.96 -14.09 -3.15
N LEU A 19 -6.10 -12.79 -3.42
CA LEU A 19 -6.26 -11.79 -2.37
C LEU A 19 -7.64 -11.89 -1.70
N GLU A 20 -7.62 -12.21 -0.41
CA GLU A 20 -8.80 -12.15 0.45
C GLU A 20 -9.20 -10.71 0.80
N GLU A 21 -10.39 -10.55 1.40
CA GLU A 21 -10.85 -9.24 1.86
C GLU A 21 -9.98 -8.73 3.03
N LEU A 22 -9.40 -7.55 2.88
CA LEU A 22 -8.61 -6.86 3.90
C LEU A 22 -9.46 -5.80 4.58
N LYS A 23 -9.52 -5.85 5.92
CA LYS A 23 -10.27 -4.89 6.75
C LYS A 23 -9.31 -4.10 7.63
N PHE A 24 -9.38 -2.78 7.55
CA PHE A 24 -8.60 -1.85 8.35
C PHE A 24 -9.51 -0.88 9.09
N ASP A 25 -9.30 -0.69 10.40
CA ASP A 25 -9.98 0.36 11.17
C ASP A 25 -9.19 1.70 11.16
N SER A 26 -8.44 1.93 10.08
CA SER A 26 -7.60 3.12 9.91
C SER A 26 -7.65 3.63 8.47
N LYS A 27 -6.94 4.72 8.19
CA LYS A 27 -6.77 5.25 6.85
C LYS A 27 -5.77 4.39 6.09
N VAL A 28 -6.06 4.10 4.82
CA VAL A 28 -5.19 3.34 3.94
C VAL A 28 -4.69 4.26 2.83
N PHE A 29 -3.39 4.27 2.59
CA PHE A 29 -2.76 4.95 1.46
C PHE A 29 -2.20 3.88 0.53
N ILE A 30 -2.69 3.83 -0.70
CA ILE A 30 -2.26 2.88 -1.74
C ILE A 30 -1.26 3.61 -2.65
N LEU A 31 -0.04 3.10 -2.71
CA LEU A 31 1.01 3.60 -3.60
C LEU A 31 1.25 2.58 -4.70
N SER A 32 1.17 3.02 -5.95
CA SER A 32 1.37 2.15 -7.12
C SER A 32 2.06 2.90 -8.26
N ASN A 33 2.13 2.30 -9.44
CA ASN A 33 2.51 2.96 -10.69
C ASN A 33 1.30 3.06 -11.65
N PRO A 34 1.32 3.97 -12.65
CA PRO A 34 0.20 4.17 -13.56
C PRO A 34 -0.25 2.89 -14.30
N LYS A 35 0.70 2.03 -14.68
CA LYS A 35 0.41 0.81 -15.45
C LYS A 35 -0.33 -0.22 -14.62
N ILE A 36 0.18 -0.55 -13.44
CA ILE A 36 -0.46 -1.51 -12.52
C ILE A 36 -1.79 -0.96 -12.01
N SER A 37 -1.84 0.34 -11.70
CA SER A 37 -3.09 0.99 -11.29
C SER A 37 -4.18 0.88 -12.36
N GLY A 38 -3.84 1.14 -13.63
CA GLY A 38 -4.79 1.05 -14.74
C GLY A 38 -5.36 -0.36 -14.95
N LEU A 39 -4.58 -1.41 -14.62
CA LEU A 39 -4.97 -2.80 -14.83
C LEU A 39 -5.71 -3.43 -13.65
N HIS A 40 -5.28 -3.14 -12.41
CA HIS A 40 -5.64 -3.97 -11.27
C HIS A 40 -6.20 -3.21 -10.06
N LEU A 41 -6.17 -1.86 -10.06
CA LEU A 41 -6.61 -1.07 -8.90
C LEU A 41 -8.06 -1.33 -8.51
N LYS A 42 -8.96 -1.49 -9.50
CA LYS A 42 -10.38 -1.79 -9.23
C LYS A 42 -10.55 -3.11 -8.46
N THR A 43 -9.76 -4.13 -8.82
CA THR A 43 -9.76 -5.42 -8.14
C THR A 43 -9.27 -5.27 -6.72
N LEU A 44 -8.17 -4.55 -6.49
CA LEU A 44 -7.66 -4.26 -5.15
C LEU A 44 -8.69 -3.52 -4.29
N LEU A 45 -9.27 -2.44 -4.81
CA LEU A 45 -10.28 -1.64 -4.08
C LEU A 45 -11.51 -2.45 -3.70
N SER A 46 -11.92 -3.43 -4.53
CA SER A 46 -13.05 -4.31 -4.21
C SER A 46 -12.79 -5.23 -3.00
N LYS A 47 -11.52 -5.41 -2.62
CA LYS A 47 -11.07 -6.27 -1.52
C LYS A 47 -10.64 -5.49 -0.29
N ILE A 48 -10.62 -4.15 -0.31
CA ILE A 48 -10.21 -3.33 0.84
C ILE A 48 -11.42 -2.64 1.46
N LYS A 49 -11.57 -2.82 2.78
CA LYS A 49 -12.47 -2.01 3.60
C LYS A 49 -11.65 -1.22 4.61
N ALA A 50 -11.75 0.10 4.57
CA ALA A 50 -11.00 1.02 5.41
C ALA A 50 -11.87 2.24 5.77
N LYS A 51 -11.42 3.05 6.74
CA LYS A 51 -12.11 4.32 7.08
C LYS A 51 -12.06 5.32 5.94
N GLU A 52 -10.87 5.50 5.37
CA GLU A 52 -10.60 6.36 4.22
C GLU A 52 -9.52 5.68 3.37
N ILE A 53 -9.61 5.83 2.05
CA ILE A 53 -8.63 5.28 1.09
C ILE A 53 -8.09 6.44 0.26
N PHE A 54 -6.76 6.57 0.23
CA PHE A 54 -6.01 7.49 -0.61
C PHE A 54 -5.22 6.68 -1.63
N ILE A 55 -5.05 7.22 -2.84
CA ILE A 55 -4.37 6.53 -3.94
C ILE A 55 -3.38 7.51 -4.57
N ALA A 56 -2.14 7.08 -4.70
CA ALA A 56 -1.07 7.82 -5.36
C ALA A 56 -0.34 6.92 -6.35
N THR A 57 0.12 7.51 -7.45
CA THR A 57 0.93 6.82 -8.44
C THR A 57 2.29 7.50 -8.58
N VAL A 58 3.35 6.70 -8.64
CA VAL A 58 4.71 7.14 -8.99
C VAL A 58 5.10 6.61 -10.36
N LYS A 59 6.04 7.29 -11.02
CA LYS A 59 6.53 6.88 -12.33
C LYS A 59 7.14 5.48 -12.26
N ASP A 60 6.97 4.72 -13.34
CA ASP A 60 7.49 3.36 -13.46
C ASP A 60 8.96 3.40 -13.88
N GLY A 61 9.79 2.52 -13.31
CA GLY A 61 11.24 2.47 -13.55
C GLY A 61 12.10 2.53 -12.29
N GLU A 62 13.26 1.87 -12.31
CA GLU A 62 14.21 1.85 -11.19
C GLU A 62 14.84 3.22 -10.95
N GLU A 63 14.97 4.05 -12.00
CA GLU A 63 15.50 5.40 -11.91
C GLU A 63 14.71 6.31 -10.96
N TYR A 64 13.44 5.97 -10.69
CA TYR A 64 12.57 6.68 -9.75
C TYR A 64 12.69 6.17 -8.31
N LYS A 65 13.53 5.19 -8.01
CA LYS A 65 13.84 4.78 -6.62
C LYS A 65 14.92 5.68 -6.03
N ASN A 66 14.57 6.94 -5.84
CA ASN A 66 15.47 7.96 -5.32
C ASN A 66 14.78 8.83 -4.25
N LEU A 67 15.57 9.67 -3.58
CA LEU A 67 15.09 10.52 -2.49
C LEU A 67 14.01 11.51 -2.95
N SER A 68 14.14 12.06 -4.16
CA SER A 68 13.16 13.01 -4.69
C SER A 68 11.78 12.38 -4.83
N THR A 69 11.69 11.14 -5.30
CA THR A 69 10.42 10.41 -5.37
C THR A 69 9.88 10.07 -3.98
N ILE A 70 10.75 9.75 -3.01
CA ILE A 70 10.32 9.56 -1.61
C ILE A 70 9.71 10.85 -1.05
N GLU A 71 10.33 12.00 -1.27
CA GLU A 71 9.82 13.31 -0.83
C GLU A 71 8.45 13.62 -1.46
N GLU A 72 8.26 13.33 -2.75
CA GLU A 72 6.97 13.46 -3.43
C GLU A 72 5.88 12.58 -2.81
N ILE A 73 6.20 11.32 -2.49
CA ILE A 73 5.26 10.40 -1.82
C ILE A 73 4.91 10.93 -0.43
N LEU A 74 5.90 11.34 0.36
CA LEU A 74 5.70 11.85 1.72
C LEU A 74 4.82 13.09 1.74
N ASN A 75 5.03 14.03 0.80
CA ASN A 75 4.18 15.21 0.66
C ASN A 75 2.71 14.85 0.40
N GLN A 76 2.44 13.84 -0.44
CA GLN A 76 1.08 13.35 -0.69
C GLN A 76 0.48 12.68 0.56
N MET A 77 1.28 11.93 1.31
CA MET A 77 0.87 11.32 2.59
C MET A 77 0.53 12.37 3.65
N PHE A 78 1.29 13.47 3.74
CA PHE A 78 0.99 14.58 4.64
C PHE A 78 -0.31 15.30 4.25
N ASN A 79 -0.53 15.56 2.96
CA ASN A 79 -1.77 16.15 2.46
C ASN A 79 -3.01 15.28 2.78
N SER A 80 -2.82 13.96 2.82
CA SER A 80 -3.84 12.97 3.17
C SER A 80 -4.11 12.88 4.69
N LYS A 81 -3.39 13.64 5.52
CA LYS A 81 -3.50 13.67 6.99
C LYS A 81 -3.46 12.25 7.59
N LEU A 82 -2.50 11.45 7.14
CA LEU A 82 -2.24 10.14 7.72
C LEU A 82 -1.70 10.29 9.14
N ASP A 83 -1.99 9.31 9.99
CA ASP A 83 -1.53 9.26 11.37
C ASP A 83 -0.73 7.97 11.62
N ARG A 84 -0.24 7.79 12.86
CA ARG A 84 0.59 6.63 13.24
C ARG A 84 -0.09 5.26 13.10
N LYS A 85 -1.42 5.22 12.94
CA LYS A 85 -2.20 4.00 12.73
C LYS A 85 -2.57 3.79 11.26
N SER A 86 -2.29 4.76 10.39
CA SER A 86 -2.50 4.62 8.96
C SER A 86 -1.65 3.50 8.37
N VAL A 87 -2.15 2.88 7.31
CA VAL A 87 -1.49 1.78 6.60
C VAL A 87 -1.08 2.25 5.22
N LEU A 88 0.17 2.00 4.84
CA LEU A 88 0.67 2.14 3.48
C LEU A 88 0.63 0.77 2.80
N ILE A 89 -0.05 0.66 1.66
CA ILE A 89 -0.06 -0.52 0.79
C ILE A 89 0.76 -0.18 -0.45
N SER A 90 1.84 -0.90 -0.67
CA SER A 90 2.57 -0.87 -1.94
C SER A 90 1.92 -1.87 -2.90
N PHE A 91 1.50 -1.40 -4.08
CA PHE A 91 0.73 -2.16 -5.05
C PHE A 91 1.30 -2.10 -6.46
#